data_AF-A0A6I2RFY0-F1
#
_entry.id   AF-A0A6I2RFY0-F1
#
_cell.length_a   1.000
_cell.length_b   1.000
_cell.length_c   1.000
_cell.angle_alpha   90.00
_cell.angle_beta   90.00
_cell.angle_gamma   90.00
#
_symmetry.space_group_name_H-M   'P 1'
#
loop_
_entity.id
_entity.type
_entity.pdbx_description
1 polymer ?
#
loop_
_entity_poly.entity_id
_entity_poly.type
_entity_poly.pdbx_seq_one_letter_code
_entity_poly.pdbx_strand_id
1 'polypeptide(L)'
;MLSLQLKSGEYVTIGEEIAVQVFKQSGDSFHVAVKAPREVPILRGKVLERTERRPDGLYRRPPQSPSEQRHNAKRLEAWTLKKAMREQIRAAAMEDLLEVAQYIEDLAVDRSCCVERQRLSVLGVRITKAVSVLNSTGGGM
;
A
#
# COMPACT_ATOMS: atom_id res chain seq x y z
N MET A 1 5.97 -5.26 22.76
CA MET A 1 7.43 -4.99 22.61
C MET A 1 7.69 -3.56 23.03
N LEU A 2 8.63 -3.34 23.94
CA LEU A 2 9.12 -2.00 24.33
C LEU A 2 10.31 -1.63 23.44
N SER A 3 10.34 -0.42 22.88
CA SER A 3 11.44 0.07 22.04
C SER A 3 12.06 1.32 22.69
N LEU A 4 13.35 1.25 22.97
CA LEU A 4 14.13 2.33 23.59
C LEU A 4 15.27 2.73 22.65
N GLN A 5 15.59 4.03 22.62
CA GLN A 5 16.78 4.54 21.93
C GLN A 5 17.86 4.80 22.97
N LEU A 6 19.04 4.21 22.78
CA LEU A 6 20.18 4.34 23.68
C LEU A 6 21.35 5.01 22.97
N LYS A 7 22.07 5.86 23.70
CA LYS A 7 23.38 6.37 23.28
C LYS A 7 24.47 5.34 23.58
N SER A 8 25.61 5.49 22.93
CA SER A 8 26.77 4.64 23.20
C SER A 8 27.21 4.79 24.67
N GLY A 9 27.31 3.67 25.38
CA GLY A 9 27.65 3.60 26.80
C GLY A 9 26.45 3.58 27.75
N GLU A 10 25.24 3.87 27.27
CA GLU A 10 24.02 3.74 28.07
C GLU A 10 23.65 2.26 28.28
N TYR A 11 22.92 1.99 29.36
CA TYR A 11 22.47 0.66 29.73
C TYR A 11 20.99 0.66 30.12
N VAL A 12 20.36 -0.52 30.01
CA VAL A 12 18.99 -0.79 30.43
C VAL A 12 19.00 -1.96 31.40
N THR A 13 18.20 -1.88 32.46
CA THR A 13 17.99 -2.97 33.40
C THR A 13 16.65 -3.67 33.11
N ILE A 14 16.65 -4.99 33.20
CA ILE A 14 15.47 -5.84 33.06
C ILE A 14 15.28 -6.57 34.38
N GLY A 15 14.21 -6.25 35.11
CA GLY A 15 14.06 -6.69 36.49
C GLY A 15 15.16 -6.08 37.38
N GLU A 16 15.70 -6.88 38.30
CA GLU A 16 16.70 -6.43 39.27
C GLU A 16 18.13 -6.93 38.96
N GLU A 17 18.26 -8.02 38.20
CA GLU A 17 19.54 -8.74 38.06
C GLU A 17 20.15 -8.68 36.66
N ILE A 18 19.36 -8.32 35.64
CA ILE A 18 19.80 -8.29 34.25
C ILE A 18 20.09 -6.85 33.83
N ALA A 19 21.30 -6.58 33.36
CA ALA A 19 21.69 -5.30 32.79
C ALA A 19 22.28 -5.48 31.39
N VAL A 20 21.84 -4.67 30.44
CA VAL A 20 22.28 -4.68 29.05
C VAL A 20 22.88 -3.32 28.72
N GLN A 21 24.16 -3.28 28.38
CA GLN A 21 24.88 -2.07 27.97
C GLN A 21 25.22 -2.13 26.48
N VAL A 22 25.07 -1.01 25.78
CA VAL A 22 25.29 -0.94 24.33
C VAL A 22 26.36 0.09 24.00
N PHE A 23 27.35 -0.31 23.21
CA PHE A 23 28.39 0.55 22.68
C PHE A 23 28.33 0.57 21.16
N LYS A 24 28.50 1.76 20.59
CA LYS A 24 28.66 1.92 19.15
C LYS A 24 30.04 1.39 18.74
N GLN A 25 30.10 0.44 17.82
CA GLN A 25 31.33 0.08 17.12
C GLN A 25 31.38 0.80 15.77
N SER A 26 32.57 0.86 15.17
CA SER A 26 32.75 1.33 13.80
C SER A 26 32.03 0.39 12.83
N GLY A 27 31.33 0.96 11.84
CA GLY A 27 30.55 0.22 10.84
C GLY A 27 29.12 -0.08 11.30
N ASP A 28 28.58 -1.22 10.84
CA ASP A 28 27.17 -1.61 11.05
C ASP A 28 26.96 -2.48 12.31
N SER A 29 27.99 -2.59 13.15
CA SER A 29 27.98 -3.46 14.33
C SER A 29 27.84 -2.68 15.62
N PHE A 30 27.22 -3.32 16.61
CA PHE A 30 27.10 -2.80 17.97
C PHE A 30 27.71 -3.82 18.92
N HIS A 31 28.45 -3.32 19.91
CA HIS A 31 28.94 -4.14 21.00
C HIS A 31 27.91 -4.12 22.13
N VAL A 32 27.38 -5.28 22.47
CA VAL A 32 26.36 -5.42 23.52
C VAL A 32 26.96 -6.26 24.64
N ALA A 33 27.04 -5.68 25.85
CA ALA A 33 27.46 -6.37 27.06
C ALA A 33 26.23 -6.69 27.90
N VAL A 34 26.07 -7.96 28.26
CA VAL A 34 24.93 -8.44 29.07
C VAL A 34 25.46 -9.00 30.38
N LYS A 35 25.03 -8.41 31.49
CA LYS A 35 25.19 -8.95 32.85
C LYS A 35 23.88 -9.65 33.21
N ALA A 36 23.94 -10.95 33.49
CA ALA A 36 22.81 -11.74 33.94
C ALA A 36 23.29 -12.91 34.82
N PRO A 37 22.42 -13.46 35.68
CA PRO A 37 22.65 -14.71 36.39
C PRO A 37 22.91 -15.88 35.42
N ARG A 38 23.65 -16.92 35.86
CA ARG A 38 24.08 -18.05 35.00
C ARG A 38 22.92 -18.98 34.64
N GLU A 39 21.87 -18.94 35.43
CA GLU A 39 20.63 -19.68 35.29
C GLU A 39 19.83 -19.22 34.07
N VAL A 40 20.06 -17.99 33.59
CA VAL A 40 19.38 -17.41 32.42
C VAL A 40 20.26 -17.59 31.18
N PRO A 41 19.84 -18.40 30.17
CA PRO A 41 20.63 -18.62 28.98
C PRO A 41 20.64 -17.39 28.07
N ILE A 42 21.84 -16.94 27.68
CA ILE A 42 22.04 -15.85 26.71
C ILE A 42 22.58 -16.42 25.41
N LEU A 43 21.74 -16.46 24.38
CA LEU A 43 22.08 -17.01 23.06
C LEU A 43 21.96 -15.96 21.96
N ARG A 44 22.82 -16.04 20.94
CA ARG A 44 22.63 -15.26 19.71
C ARG A 44 21.44 -15.81 18.93
N GLY A 45 20.67 -14.94 18.28
CA GLY A 45 19.49 -15.35 17.49
C GLY A 45 19.77 -16.46 16.49
N LYS A 46 20.90 -16.39 15.74
CA LYS A 46 21.32 -17.45 14.80
C LYS A 46 21.59 -18.80 15.47
N VAL A 47 21.91 -18.83 16.76
CA VAL A 47 22.13 -20.08 17.53
C VAL A 47 20.79 -20.64 17.98
N LEU A 48 19.92 -19.79 18.54
CA LEU A 48 18.58 -20.18 18.98
C LEU A 48 17.74 -20.73 17.81
N GLU A 49 17.79 -20.05 16.66
CA GLU A 49 17.02 -20.40 15.45
C GLU A 49 17.44 -21.75 14.80
N ARG A 50 18.50 -22.42 15.28
CA ARG A 50 18.88 -23.77 14.80
C ARG A 50 18.05 -24.88 15.42
N THR A 51 17.65 -24.69 16.68
CA THR A 51 16.94 -25.70 17.47
C THR A 51 15.48 -25.29 17.64
N GLU A 52 15.22 -23.98 17.74
CA GLU A 52 13.91 -23.42 18.04
C GLU A 52 13.47 -22.43 16.97
N ARG A 53 12.17 -22.07 16.98
CA ARG A 53 11.62 -21.07 16.08
C ARG A 53 12.05 -19.67 16.52
N ARG A 54 12.32 -18.79 15.55
CA ARG A 54 12.53 -17.36 15.81
C ARG A 54 11.36 -16.80 16.65
N PRO A 55 11.64 -16.10 17.77
CA PRO A 55 10.60 -15.53 18.60
C PRO A 55 9.68 -14.57 17.83
N ASP A 56 8.38 -14.66 18.09
CA ASP A 56 7.39 -13.76 17.52
C ASP A 56 7.53 -12.34 18.11
N GLY A 57 7.10 -11.33 17.34
CA GLY A 57 7.10 -9.93 17.79
C GLY A 57 8.43 -9.17 17.63
N LEU A 58 9.48 -9.79 17.08
CA LEU A 58 10.73 -9.10 16.72
C LEU A 58 10.60 -8.30 15.41
N TYR A 59 11.21 -7.11 15.35
CA TYR A 59 11.29 -6.33 14.13
C TYR A 59 12.04 -7.08 13.01
N ARG A 60 11.43 -7.19 11.82
CA ARG A 60 12.10 -7.68 10.59
C ARG A 60 12.86 -6.59 9.85
N ARG A 61 12.41 -5.34 10.00
CA ARG A 61 13.00 -4.14 9.40
C ARG A 61 13.11 -3.09 10.49
N PRO A 62 14.07 -2.16 10.38
CA PRO A 62 14.15 -1.01 11.28
C PRO A 62 12.79 -0.28 11.32
N PRO A 63 12.36 0.20 12.50
CA PRO A 63 11.17 1.04 12.59
C PRO A 63 11.37 2.32 11.76
N GLN A 64 10.33 2.75 11.05
CA GLN A 64 10.39 3.96 10.23
C GLN A 64 10.55 5.19 11.12
N SER A 65 11.39 6.13 10.70
CA SER A 65 11.52 7.40 11.40
C SER A 65 10.22 8.22 11.32
N PRO A 66 9.93 9.09 12.30
CA PRO A 66 8.73 9.94 12.26
C PRO A 66 8.62 10.81 10.99
N SER A 67 9.76 11.23 10.43
CA SER A 67 9.80 12.01 9.19
C SER A 67 9.36 11.17 7.97
N GLU A 68 9.88 9.95 7.85
CA GLU A 68 9.49 9.03 6.77
C GLU A 68 8.01 8.67 6.85
N GLN A 69 7.47 8.46 8.05
CA GLN A 69 6.05 8.19 8.25
C GLN A 69 5.18 9.34 7.72
N ARG A 70 5.54 10.60 8.05
CA ARG A 70 4.85 11.80 7.54
C ARG A 70 4.96 11.92 6.02
N HIS A 71 6.13 11.66 5.46
CA HIS A 71 6.33 11.69 4.01
C HIS A 71 5.48 10.65 3.29
N ASN A 72 5.44 9.42 3.81
CA ASN A 72 4.65 8.33 3.27
C ASN A 72 3.15 8.63 3.36
N ALA A 73 2.68 9.22 4.46
CA ALA A 73 1.30 9.66 4.62
C ALA A 73 0.90 10.68 3.55
N LYS A 74 1.69 11.75 3.37
CA LYS A 74 1.45 12.75 2.32
C LYS A 74 1.44 12.15 0.92
N ARG A 75 2.35 11.21 0.65
CA ARG A 75 2.39 10.50 -0.63
C ARG A 75 1.14 9.65 -0.85
N LEU A 76 0.64 9.00 0.19
CA LEU A 76 -0.59 8.21 0.12
C LEU A 76 -1.78 9.13 -0.17
N GLU A 77 -1.91 10.25 0.54
CA GLU A 77 -2.97 11.25 0.30
C GLU A 77 -2.92 11.82 -1.12
N ALA A 78 -1.73 12.16 -1.62
CA ALA A 78 -1.57 12.62 -2.99
C ALA A 78 -1.93 11.53 -4.01
N TRP A 79 -1.63 10.27 -3.71
CA TRP A 79 -1.99 9.14 -4.56
C TRP A 79 -3.50 8.88 -4.55
N THR A 80 -4.16 8.94 -3.39
CA THR A 80 -5.62 8.77 -3.28
C THR A 80 -6.35 9.89 -4.00
N LEU A 81 -5.92 11.14 -3.85
CA LEU A 81 -6.47 12.29 -4.57
C LEU A 81 -6.32 12.09 -6.09
N LYS A 82 -5.13 11.70 -6.56
CA LYS A 82 -4.88 11.44 -7.99
C LYS A 82 -5.72 10.28 -8.51
N LYS A 83 -5.90 9.21 -7.70
CA LYS A 83 -6.75 8.07 -8.06
C LYS A 83 -8.21 8.51 -8.21
N ALA A 84 -8.73 9.30 -7.26
CA ALA A 84 -10.08 9.86 -7.32
C ALA A 84 -10.27 10.79 -8.53
N MET A 85 -9.31 11.67 -8.82
CA MET A 85 -9.37 12.54 -10.00
C MET A 85 -9.42 11.73 -11.30
N ARG A 86 -8.58 10.69 -11.42
CA ARG A 86 -8.60 9.80 -12.59
C ARG A 86 -9.94 9.10 -12.74
N GLU A 87 -10.54 8.69 -11.63
CA GLU A 87 -11.86 8.06 -11.62
C GLU A 87 -12.95 9.05 -12.06
N GLN A 88 -12.90 10.30 -11.59
CA GLN A 88 -13.81 11.35 -12.04
C GLN A 88 -13.67 11.65 -13.53
N ILE A 89 -12.43 11.79 -14.04
CA ILE A 89 -12.18 11.99 -15.47
C ILE A 89 -12.70 10.80 -16.29
N ARG A 90 -12.48 9.57 -15.81
CA ARG A 90 -13.00 8.37 -16.45
C ARG A 90 -14.53 8.39 -16.49
N ALA A 91 -15.18 8.74 -15.38
CA ALA A 91 -16.63 8.84 -15.31
C ALA A 91 -17.19 9.90 -16.26
N ALA A 92 -16.63 11.11 -16.27
CA ALA A 92 -17.04 12.18 -17.17
C ALA A 92 -16.89 11.80 -18.65
N ALA A 93 -15.75 11.21 -19.03
CA ALA A 93 -15.55 10.72 -20.40
C ALA A 93 -16.55 9.61 -20.78
N MET A 94 -17.03 8.83 -19.81
CA MET A 94 -18.08 7.82 -20.04
C MET A 94 -19.47 8.46 -20.19
N GLU A 95 -19.77 9.53 -19.45
CA GLU A 95 -20.99 10.32 -19.63
C GLU A 95 -21.05 10.94 -21.04
N ASP A 96 -19.97 11.57 -21.48
CA ASP A 96 -19.88 12.15 -22.84
C ASP A 96 -20.14 11.08 -23.93
N LEU A 97 -19.57 9.88 -23.76
CA LEU A 97 -19.79 8.77 -24.70
C LEU A 97 -21.25 8.28 -24.71
N LEU A 98 -21.93 8.32 -23.57
CA LEU A 98 -23.35 7.96 -23.48
C LEU A 98 -24.23 9.02 -24.14
N GLU A 99 -23.92 10.31 -23.97
CA GLU A 99 -24.63 11.40 -24.64
C GLU A 99 -24.49 11.30 -26.17
N VAL A 100 -23.29 11.02 -26.67
CA VAL A 100 -23.06 10.78 -28.10
C VAL A 100 -23.86 9.56 -28.59
N ALA A 101 -23.94 8.49 -27.79
CA ALA A 101 -24.74 7.32 -28.16
C ALA A 101 -26.23 7.65 -28.26
N GLN A 102 -26.77 8.44 -27.31
CA GLN A 102 -28.16 8.91 -27.34
C GLN A 102 -28.43 9.79 -28.56
N TYR A 103 -27.56 10.76 -28.85
CA TYR A 103 -27.69 11.60 -30.04
C TYR A 103 -27.71 10.80 -31.35
N ILE A 104 -26.89 9.76 -31.44
CA ILE A 104 -26.88 8.84 -32.59
C ILE A 104 -28.20 8.07 -32.70
N GLU A 105 -28.76 7.62 -31.56
CA GLU A 105 -30.06 6.95 -31.52
C GLU A 105 -31.20 7.88 -31.96
N ASP A 106 -31.22 9.12 -31.49
CA ASP A 106 -32.23 10.12 -31.89
C ASP A 106 -32.15 10.45 -33.39
N LEU A 107 -30.93 10.65 -33.92
CA LEU A 107 -30.72 10.82 -35.36
C LEU A 107 -31.18 9.62 -36.19
N ALA A 108 -31.16 8.41 -35.62
CA ALA A 108 -31.69 7.23 -36.28
C ALA A 108 -33.23 7.32 -36.40
N VAL A 109 -33.91 7.82 -35.36
CA VAL A 109 -35.38 7.96 -35.32
C VAL A 109 -35.90 8.97 -36.35
N ASP A 110 -35.15 10.04 -36.64
CA ASP A 110 -35.56 11.09 -37.58
C ASP A 110 -35.32 10.77 -39.07
N ARG A 111 -34.40 9.86 -39.41
CA ARG A 111 -34.13 9.53 -40.82
C ARG A 111 -35.17 8.58 -41.41
N SER A 112 -35.72 8.95 -42.57
CA SER A 112 -36.76 8.21 -43.31
C SER A 112 -36.26 6.95 -44.05
N CYS A 113 -34.94 6.73 -44.17
CA CYS A 113 -34.38 5.54 -44.81
C CYS A 113 -34.07 4.43 -43.79
N CYS A 114 -34.71 3.27 -43.95
CA CYS A 114 -34.61 2.12 -43.05
C CYS A 114 -33.17 1.61 -42.84
N VAL A 115 -32.29 1.74 -43.84
CA VAL A 115 -30.91 1.25 -43.74
C VAL A 115 -30.01 2.16 -42.87
N GLU A 116 -30.16 3.48 -42.98
CA GLU A 116 -29.36 4.43 -42.19
C GLU A 116 -29.81 4.49 -40.74
N ARG A 117 -31.12 4.41 -40.51
CA ARG A 117 -31.69 4.23 -39.17
C ARG A 117 -31.14 2.97 -38.50
N GLN A 118 -31.07 1.85 -39.22
CA GLN A 118 -30.55 0.60 -38.67
C GLN A 118 -29.03 0.63 -38.42
N ARG A 119 -28.26 1.35 -39.24
CA ARG A 119 -26.80 1.50 -39.04
C ARG A 119 -26.46 2.36 -37.82
N LEU A 120 -27.19 3.46 -37.61
CA LEU A 120 -26.98 4.37 -36.48
C LEU A 120 -27.41 3.73 -35.15
N SER A 121 -28.55 3.03 -35.12
CA SER A 121 -29.00 2.32 -33.91
C SER A 121 -28.04 1.22 -33.46
N VAL A 122 -27.50 0.44 -34.40
CA VAL A 122 -26.46 -0.56 -34.08
C VAL A 122 -25.19 0.10 -33.54
N LEU A 123 -24.83 1.29 -34.03
CA LEU A 123 -23.67 2.03 -33.53
C LEU A 123 -23.89 2.51 -32.08
N GLY A 124 -25.06 3.08 -31.78
CA GLY A 124 -25.45 3.50 -30.43
C GLY A 124 -25.41 2.36 -29.42
N VAL A 125 -26.06 1.23 -29.74
CA VAL A 125 -26.05 0.01 -28.90
C VAL A 125 -24.62 -0.51 -28.67
N ARG A 126 -23.73 -0.44 -29.68
CA ARG A 126 -22.34 -0.87 -29.54
C ARG A 126 -21.52 0.05 -28.64
N ILE A 127 -21.75 1.37 -28.69
CA ILE A 127 -21.10 2.34 -27.81
C ILE A 127 -21.57 2.12 -26.37
N THR A 128 -22.89 2.03 -26.13
CA THR A 128 -23.45 1.77 -24.80
C THR A 128 -22.97 0.43 -24.22
N LYS A 129 -22.85 -0.61 -25.05
CA LYS A 129 -22.27 -1.90 -24.65
C LYS A 129 -20.77 -1.78 -24.33
N ALA A 130 -20.01 -0.98 -25.08
CA ALA A 130 -18.60 -0.75 -24.77
C ALA A 130 -18.41 0.02 -23.45
N VAL A 131 -19.25 1.03 -23.20
CA VAL A 131 -19.27 1.79 -21.93
C VAL A 131 -19.60 0.88 -20.74
N SER A 132 -20.62 0.02 -20.85
CA SER A 132 -20.97 -0.93 -19.78
C SER A 132 -19.87 -1.97 -19.49
N VAL A 133 -19.17 -2.46 -20.51
CA VAL A 133 -18.00 -3.34 -20.33
C VAL A 133 -16.85 -2.62 -19.62
N LEU A 134 -16.58 -1.35 -19.96
CA LEU A 134 -15.57 -0.53 -19.28
C LEU A 134 -15.90 -0.25 -17.81
N ASN A 135 -17.17 -0.19 -17.44
CA ASN A 135 -17.63 -0.12 -16.04
C ASN A 135 -17.40 -1.43 -15.29
N SER A 136 -17.65 -2.59 -15.92
CA SER A 136 -17.50 -3.90 -15.27
C SER A 136 -16.04 -4.33 -15.03
N THR A 137 -15.11 -3.77 -15.81
CA THR A 137 -13.68 -4.15 -15.80
C THR A 137 -12.80 -3.21 -14.96
N GLY A 138 -13.35 -2.08 -14.48
CA GLY A 138 -12.63 -1.11 -13.65
C GLY A 138 -12.46 -1.50 -12.16
N GLY A 139 -13.04 -2.62 -11.72
CA GLY A 139 -13.01 -3.08 -10.33
C GLY A 139 -11.82 -3.96 -9.93
N GLY A 140 -10.85 -4.18 -10.82
CA GLY A 140 -9.69 -5.05 -10.56
C GLY A 140 -8.38 -4.27 -10.51
N MET A 141 -7.68 -4.40 -9.37
CA MET A 141 -6.30 -3.99 -9.03
C MET A 141 -6.12 -2.69 -8.24
#